data_AF-A0A383CA83-F1
#
_entry.id   AF-A0A383CA83-F1
#
_cell.length_a   1.000
_cell.length_b   1.000
_cell.length_c   1.000
_cell.angle_alpha   90.00
_cell.angle_beta   90.00
_cell.angle_gamma   90.00
#
_symmetry.space_group_name_H-M   'P 1'
#
loop_
_entity.id
_entity.type
_entity.pdbx_description
1 polymer ?
#
loop_
_entity_poly.entity_id
_entity_poly.type
_entity_poly.pdbx_seq_one_letter_code
_entity_poly.pdbx_strand_id
1 'polypeptide(L)'
;KTVSHGGADAGFRSHVVWFPEKEVGIVVLTNLASGGPKNRAYQIADLLLEEEFSQYSAPEGQNELQEVEVDDETLDSIIGRYQLDSGMIVELYKRWSSVYARVADQSAMRLIPVSDKQFWIKDLEMILAFEIGDVPADNSFTVFTQTGEKYGEGVHIPPFTVSERELKILEGQYYSPELEAVYNLSKKDSLLIATHVRHGEIKLKPIFKNQFNGDKWFFSSIRFLWEDGKVTGFLLNGGRVR
;
A
#
# COMPACT_ATOMS: atom_id res chain seq x y z
N LYS A 1 -26.27 11.81 3.64
CA LYS A 1 -25.93 10.36 3.82
C LYS A 1 -25.91 9.64 2.47
N THR A 2 -25.12 8.57 2.27
CA THR A 2 -25.10 7.80 1.00
C THR A 2 -25.19 6.29 1.22
N VAL A 3 -25.66 5.55 0.21
CA VAL A 3 -25.62 4.09 0.12
C VAL A 3 -24.89 3.74 -1.17
N SER A 4 -23.84 2.93 -1.12
CA SER A 4 -23.04 2.63 -2.32
C SER A 4 -22.52 1.20 -2.33
N HIS A 5 -22.19 0.72 -3.52
CA HIS A 5 -21.49 -0.55 -3.72
C HIS A 5 -20.63 -0.48 -4.99
N GLY A 6 -19.52 -1.23 -5.01
CA GLY A 6 -18.66 -1.37 -6.17
C GLY A 6 -18.66 -2.79 -6.73
N GLY A 7 -18.17 -2.95 -7.94
CA GLY A 7 -17.92 -4.26 -8.54
C GLY A 7 -16.61 -4.24 -9.31
N ALA A 8 -15.92 -5.38 -9.32
CA ALA A 8 -14.70 -5.55 -10.09
C ALA A 8 -14.58 -7.01 -10.53
N ASP A 9 -14.40 -7.21 -11.83
CA ASP A 9 -14.04 -8.51 -12.39
C ASP A 9 -13.10 -8.31 -13.58
N ALA A 10 -11.93 -8.94 -13.57
CA ALA A 10 -10.88 -8.78 -14.59
C ALA A 10 -10.71 -7.32 -15.06
N GLY A 11 -11.10 -7.01 -16.30
CA GLY A 11 -11.09 -5.67 -16.89
C GLY A 11 -12.28 -4.78 -16.53
N PHE A 12 -13.38 -5.33 -16.03
CA PHE A 12 -14.61 -4.62 -15.73
C PHE A 12 -14.61 -4.02 -14.33
N ARG A 13 -15.13 -2.80 -14.20
CA ARG A 13 -15.40 -2.14 -12.92
C ARG A 13 -16.79 -1.52 -12.94
N SER A 14 -17.45 -1.51 -11.79
CA SER A 14 -18.72 -0.82 -11.59
C SER A 14 -18.72 -0.07 -10.27
N HIS A 15 -19.53 0.97 -10.20
CA HIS A 15 -19.89 1.62 -8.95
C HIS A 15 -21.31 2.16 -9.04
N VAL A 16 -22.06 2.00 -7.94
CA VAL A 16 -23.36 2.63 -7.74
C VAL A 16 -23.33 3.39 -6.43
N VAL A 17 -23.88 4.60 -6.43
CA VAL A 17 -24.11 5.40 -5.24
C VAL A 17 -25.52 6.00 -5.30
N TRP A 18 -26.22 5.94 -4.17
CA TRP A 18 -27.54 6.51 -3.94
C TRP A 18 -27.43 7.57 -2.84
N PHE A 19 -28.03 8.73 -3.09
CA PHE A 19 -28.16 9.86 -2.18
C PHE A 19 -29.63 9.96 -1.74
N PRO A 20 -30.06 9.28 -0.66
CA PRO A 20 -31.47 9.15 -0.32
C PRO A 20 -32.18 10.49 -0.12
N GLU A 21 -31.51 11.45 0.50
CA GLU A 21 -32.05 12.77 0.78
C GLU A 21 -32.27 13.60 -0.49
N LYS A 22 -31.57 13.26 -1.58
CA LYS A 22 -31.60 13.97 -2.86
C LYS A 22 -32.38 13.23 -3.92
N GLU A 23 -32.78 12.00 -3.60
CA GLU A 23 -33.41 11.07 -4.55
C GLU A 23 -32.58 10.88 -5.83
N VAL A 24 -31.24 10.99 -5.73
CA VAL A 24 -30.30 10.86 -6.85
C VAL A 24 -29.51 9.56 -6.75
N GLY A 25 -29.48 8.81 -7.86
CA GLY A 25 -28.67 7.61 -8.04
C GLY A 25 -27.71 7.74 -9.20
N ILE A 26 -26.43 7.43 -8.98
CA ILE A 26 -25.39 7.49 -10.00
C ILE A 26 -24.80 6.10 -10.17
N VAL A 27 -24.75 5.62 -11.42
CA VAL A 27 -24.16 4.34 -11.79
C VAL A 27 -23.08 4.59 -12.83
N VAL A 28 -21.88 4.08 -12.57
CA VAL A 28 -20.76 4.13 -13.52
C VAL A 28 -20.27 2.72 -13.78
N LEU A 29 -20.26 2.32 -15.05
CA LEU A 29 -19.77 1.03 -15.53
C LEU A 29 -18.59 1.27 -16.49
N THR A 30 -17.56 0.44 -16.41
CA THR A 30 -16.42 0.51 -17.32
C THR A 30 -15.83 -0.87 -17.58
N ASN A 31 -15.30 -1.07 -18.77
CA ASN A 31 -14.53 -2.25 -19.18
C ASN A 31 -13.00 -2.02 -19.11
N LEU A 32 -12.57 -0.96 -18.42
CA LEU A 32 -11.17 -0.66 -18.17
C LEU A 32 -10.85 -0.83 -16.67
N ALA A 33 -9.87 -1.70 -16.35
CA ALA A 33 -9.50 -2.02 -14.98
C ALA A 33 -9.04 -0.81 -14.16
N SER A 34 -8.44 0.19 -14.83
CA SER A 34 -7.97 1.46 -14.30
C SER A 34 -9.00 2.60 -14.42
N GLY A 35 -10.23 2.33 -14.89
CA GLY A 35 -11.23 3.36 -15.22
C GLY A 35 -11.79 4.14 -14.04
N GLY A 36 -11.61 3.66 -12.79
CA GLY A 36 -11.94 4.40 -11.56
C GLY A 36 -13.41 4.82 -11.40
N PRO A 37 -14.40 3.92 -11.52
CA PRO A 37 -15.82 4.30 -11.57
C PRO A 37 -16.33 4.96 -10.29
N LYS A 38 -15.78 4.62 -9.12
CA LYS A 38 -16.12 5.28 -7.85
C LYS A 38 -15.86 6.78 -7.92
N ASN A 39 -14.63 7.16 -8.25
CA ASN A 39 -14.23 8.57 -8.28
C ASN A 39 -15.07 9.35 -9.31
N ARG A 40 -15.33 8.76 -10.47
CA ARG A 40 -16.18 9.37 -11.50
C ARG A 40 -17.63 9.55 -11.03
N ALA A 41 -18.19 8.57 -10.32
CA ALA A 41 -19.54 8.69 -9.78
C ALA A 41 -19.65 9.87 -8.80
N TYR A 42 -18.63 10.09 -7.97
CA TYR A 42 -18.59 11.24 -7.07
C TYR A 42 -18.33 12.56 -7.80
N GLN A 43 -17.47 12.61 -8.82
CA GLN A 43 -17.32 13.80 -9.67
C GLN A 43 -18.64 14.20 -10.36
N ILE A 44 -19.42 13.20 -10.81
CA ILE A 44 -20.76 13.46 -11.36
C ILE A 44 -21.70 13.97 -10.25
N ALA A 45 -21.61 13.42 -9.03
CA ALA A 45 -22.40 13.91 -7.90
C ALA A 45 -22.07 15.36 -7.57
N ASP A 46 -20.78 15.71 -7.57
CA ASP A 46 -20.30 17.07 -7.31
C ASP A 46 -20.88 18.06 -8.33
N LEU A 47 -20.91 17.68 -9.62
CA LEU A 47 -21.53 18.48 -10.69
C LEU A 47 -23.06 18.57 -10.59
N LEU A 48 -23.74 17.50 -10.17
CA LEU A 48 -25.21 17.46 -10.09
C LEU A 48 -25.76 18.15 -8.84
N LEU A 49 -25.00 18.17 -7.76
CA LEU A 49 -25.39 18.67 -6.45
C LEU A 49 -24.57 19.90 -6.05
N GLU A 50 -23.90 20.54 -7.01
CA GLU A 50 -22.99 21.68 -6.82
C GLU A 50 -23.63 22.80 -5.99
N GLU A 51 -24.86 23.20 -6.34
CA GLU A 51 -25.61 24.23 -5.63
C GLU A 51 -25.87 23.87 -4.16
N GLU A 52 -26.01 22.58 -3.84
CA GLU A 52 -26.30 22.12 -2.49
C GLU A 52 -25.05 21.84 -1.66
N PHE A 53 -23.91 21.57 -2.32
CA PHE A 53 -22.61 21.46 -1.68
C PHE A 53 -21.92 22.81 -1.50
N SER A 54 -22.35 23.85 -2.23
CA SER A 54 -21.85 25.23 -2.09
C SER A 54 -21.90 25.78 -0.66
N GLN A 55 -22.85 25.31 0.16
CA GLN A 55 -22.99 25.66 1.57
C GLN A 55 -22.04 24.89 2.52
N TYR A 56 -21.45 23.81 2.02
CA TYR A 56 -20.48 22.96 2.71
C TYR A 56 -19.09 23.02 2.10
N SER A 57 -18.91 23.82 1.04
CA SER A 57 -17.60 24.14 0.50
C SER A 57 -16.73 24.63 1.64
N ALA A 58 -15.69 23.87 1.97
CA ALA A 58 -14.54 24.44 2.63
C ALA A 58 -14.16 25.69 1.82
N PRO A 59 -13.83 26.82 2.47
CA PRO A 59 -13.53 28.06 1.76
C PRO A 59 -12.56 27.78 0.62
N GLU A 60 -12.96 28.13 -0.61
CA GLU A 60 -12.08 28.09 -1.77
C GLU A 60 -10.79 28.86 -1.42
N GLY A 61 -9.67 28.14 -1.34
CA GLY A 61 -8.38 28.74 -0.98
C GLY A 61 -7.59 28.08 0.16
N GLN A 62 -7.91 26.85 0.59
CA GLN A 62 -6.99 26.08 1.44
C GLN A 62 -6.28 24.97 0.62
N ASN A 63 -5.26 25.40 -0.13
CA ASN A 63 -4.19 24.60 -0.77
C ASN A 63 -4.58 23.20 -1.30
N GLU A 64 -5.26 23.14 -2.44
CA GLU A 64 -5.23 21.90 -3.24
C GLU A 64 -3.84 21.73 -3.85
N LEU A 65 -3.02 20.89 -3.23
CA LEU A 65 -1.76 20.46 -3.83
C LEU A 65 -2.06 19.71 -5.13
N GLN A 66 -1.52 20.19 -6.25
CA GLN A 66 -1.72 19.57 -7.55
C GLN A 66 -0.74 18.39 -7.75
N GLU A 67 -1.27 17.27 -8.25
CA GLU A 67 -0.46 16.11 -8.61
C GLU A 67 0.41 16.45 -9.82
N VAL A 68 1.71 16.17 -9.72
CA VAL A 68 2.71 16.39 -10.78
C VAL A 68 3.20 15.05 -11.30
N GLU A 69 3.41 14.95 -12.61
CA GLU A 69 4.03 13.77 -13.21
C GLU A 69 5.54 13.76 -12.90
N VAL A 70 6.00 12.72 -12.22
CA VAL A 70 7.41 12.46 -11.89
C VAL A 70 7.85 11.18 -12.59
N ASP A 71 9.10 11.17 -13.04
CA ASP A 71 9.65 10.03 -13.78
C ASP A 71 9.86 8.79 -12.87
N ASP A 72 9.98 7.63 -13.51
CA ASP A 72 10.09 6.35 -12.81
C ASP A 72 11.38 6.23 -11.96
N GLU A 73 12.47 6.88 -12.35
CA GLU A 73 13.75 6.85 -11.63
C GLU A 73 13.64 7.63 -10.31
N THR A 74 13.02 8.81 -10.36
CA THR A 74 12.68 9.59 -9.17
C THR A 74 11.78 8.79 -8.22
N LEU A 75 10.73 8.14 -8.74
CA LEU A 75 9.84 7.31 -7.93
C LEU A 75 10.55 6.10 -7.33
N ASP A 76 11.44 5.46 -8.07
CA ASP A 76 12.19 4.28 -7.62
C ASP A 76 13.23 4.66 -6.55
N SER A 77 13.78 5.89 -6.60
CA SER A 77 14.78 6.37 -5.63
C SER A 77 14.26 6.46 -4.20
N ILE A 78 12.96 6.71 -4.00
CA ILE A 78 12.34 6.83 -2.67
C ILE A 78 11.78 5.53 -2.12
N ILE A 79 11.86 4.43 -2.89
CA ILE A 79 11.35 3.13 -2.46
C ILE A 79 12.29 2.54 -1.42
N GLY A 80 11.74 2.15 -0.27
CA GLY A 80 12.56 1.67 0.83
C GLY A 80 11.82 1.54 2.14
N ARG A 81 12.59 1.33 3.20
CA ARG A 81 12.09 1.31 4.58
C ARG A 81 12.65 2.52 5.31
N TYR A 82 11.79 3.19 6.04
CA TYR A 82 12.15 4.38 6.80
C TYR A 82 11.73 4.19 8.25
N GLN A 83 12.63 4.49 9.17
CA GLN A 83 12.30 4.52 10.60
C GLN A 83 11.97 5.95 11.00
N LEU A 84 10.76 6.15 11.51
CA LEU A 84 10.36 7.42 12.09
C LEU A 84 11.05 7.65 13.44
N ASP A 85 11.18 8.90 13.84
CA ASP A 85 11.58 9.33 15.19
C ASP A 85 10.79 8.63 16.33
N SER A 86 9.51 8.36 16.11
CA SER A 86 8.64 7.57 17.00
C SER A 86 9.04 6.10 17.14
N GLY A 87 9.96 5.60 16.31
CA GLY A 87 10.38 4.20 16.21
C GLY A 87 9.52 3.36 15.26
N MET A 88 8.42 3.90 14.72
CA MET A 88 7.59 3.21 13.74
C MET A 88 8.33 3.04 12.41
N ILE A 89 8.06 1.95 11.70
CA ILE A 89 8.64 1.70 10.37
C ILE A 89 7.58 1.92 9.29
N VAL A 90 7.94 2.76 8.33
CA VAL A 90 7.18 3.02 7.11
C VAL A 90 7.84 2.28 5.96
N GLU A 91 7.05 1.49 5.23
CA GLU A 91 7.45 0.89 3.97
C GLU A 91 6.89 1.69 2.81
N LEU A 92 7.78 2.20 1.96
CA LEU A 92 7.43 2.82 0.70
C LEU A 92 7.64 1.82 -0.41
N TYR A 93 6.61 1.57 -1.21
CA TYR A 93 6.68 0.65 -2.34
C TYR A 93 5.89 1.17 -3.54
N LYS A 94 6.40 0.86 -4.73
CA LYS A 94 5.76 1.20 -5.99
C LYS A 94 4.76 0.12 -6.41
N ARG A 95 3.60 0.55 -6.88
CA ARG A 95 2.58 -0.31 -7.48
C ARG A 95 2.09 0.37 -8.76
N TRP A 96 2.57 -0.13 -9.91
CA TRP A 96 2.41 0.52 -11.21
C TRP A 96 3.12 1.89 -11.24
N SER A 97 2.44 2.95 -11.63
CA SER A 97 2.95 4.33 -11.68
C SER A 97 2.64 5.13 -10.41
N SER A 98 2.52 4.47 -9.25
CA SER A 98 2.20 5.16 -7.99
C SER A 98 2.94 4.55 -6.82
N VAL A 99 3.32 5.40 -5.87
CA VAL A 99 3.99 5.03 -4.63
C VAL A 99 2.97 4.93 -3.51
N TYR A 100 3.18 3.97 -2.62
CA TYR A 100 2.32 3.72 -1.47
C TYR A 100 3.17 3.62 -0.21
N ALA A 101 2.67 4.21 0.88
CA ALA A 101 3.22 4.06 2.22
C ALA A 101 2.38 3.06 3.01
N ARG A 102 3.05 2.15 3.72
CA ARG A 102 2.42 1.25 4.68
C ARG A 102 3.12 1.35 6.01
N VAL A 103 2.33 1.54 7.08
CA VAL A 103 2.80 1.54 8.46
C VAL A 103 2.28 0.28 9.15
N ALA A 104 3.18 -0.65 9.49
CA ALA A 104 2.83 -1.94 10.09
C ALA A 104 1.70 -2.68 9.32
N ASP A 105 0.63 -3.06 10.01
CA ASP A 105 -0.53 -3.79 9.46
C ASP A 105 -1.67 -2.86 8.98
N GLN A 106 -1.42 -1.54 8.89
CA GLN A 106 -2.41 -0.58 8.40
C GLN A 106 -2.60 -0.64 6.89
N SER A 107 -3.74 -0.13 6.42
CA SER A 107 -4.01 0.04 4.99
C SER A 107 -2.94 0.92 4.34
N ALA A 108 -2.50 0.53 3.14
CA ALA A 108 -1.54 1.32 2.39
C ALA A 108 -2.17 2.64 1.91
N MET A 109 -1.45 3.74 2.08
CA MET A 109 -1.85 5.08 1.69
C MET A 109 -1.10 5.48 0.43
N ARG A 110 -1.78 6.07 -0.55
CA ARG A 110 -1.15 6.55 -1.78
C ARG A 110 -0.35 7.82 -1.49
N LEU A 111 0.87 7.88 -2.00
CA LEU A 111 1.70 9.08 -2.01
C LEU A 111 1.48 9.78 -3.35
N ILE A 112 0.90 10.99 -3.30
CA ILE A 112 0.62 11.82 -4.47
C ILE A 112 1.82 12.73 -4.69
N PRO A 113 2.59 12.60 -5.79
CA PRO A 113 3.71 13.50 -6.06
C PRO A 113 3.19 14.93 -6.28
N VAL A 114 3.78 15.89 -5.56
CA VAL A 114 3.50 17.34 -5.73
C VAL A 114 4.75 18.09 -6.19
N SER A 115 5.92 17.46 -6.08
CA SER A 115 7.17 17.78 -6.79
C SER A 115 8.08 16.54 -6.77
N ASP A 116 9.26 16.63 -7.38
CA ASP A 116 10.27 15.55 -7.37
C ASP A 116 10.68 15.08 -5.97
N LYS A 117 10.46 15.93 -4.95
CA LYS A 117 10.87 15.67 -3.56
C LYS A 117 9.73 15.76 -2.55
N GLN A 118 8.50 16.02 -2.98
CA GLN A 118 7.39 16.17 -2.05
C GLN A 118 6.21 15.29 -2.46
N PHE A 119 5.68 14.56 -1.48
CA PHE A 119 4.60 13.62 -1.67
C PHE A 119 3.51 13.86 -0.64
N TRP A 120 2.30 14.09 -1.11
CA TRP A 120 1.13 14.34 -0.29
C TRP A 120 0.40 13.04 0.04
N ILE A 121 0.08 12.85 1.31
CA ILE A 121 -0.80 11.80 1.81
C ILE A 121 -2.16 12.45 2.11
N LYS A 122 -3.05 12.43 1.11
CA LYS A 122 -4.35 13.11 1.17
C LYS A 122 -5.19 12.72 2.39
N ASP A 123 -5.23 11.44 2.73
CA ASP A 123 -6.06 10.92 3.83
C ASP A 123 -5.59 11.37 5.23
N LEU A 124 -4.32 11.81 5.35
CA LEU A 124 -3.74 12.29 6.61
C LEU A 124 -3.47 13.80 6.63
N GLU A 125 -3.71 14.49 5.51
CA GLU A 125 -3.35 15.92 5.35
C GLU A 125 -1.86 16.20 5.69
N MET A 126 -0.98 15.26 5.30
CA MET A 126 0.46 15.32 5.56
C MET A 126 1.28 15.33 4.27
N ILE A 127 2.41 16.02 4.29
CA ILE A 127 3.39 16.08 3.18
C ILE A 127 4.68 15.44 3.65
N LEU A 128 5.19 14.48 2.87
CA LEU A 128 6.54 13.95 3.03
C LEU A 128 7.46 14.73 2.11
N ALA A 129 8.41 15.46 2.68
CA ALA A 129 9.46 16.15 1.95
C ALA A 129 10.76 15.35 2.06
N PHE A 130 11.23 14.81 0.93
CA PHE A 130 12.41 13.96 0.85
C PHE A 130 13.69 14.75 0.69
N GLU A 131 14.72 14.30 1.40
CA GLU A 131 16.12 14.62 1.14
C GLU A 131 16.75 13.38 0.51
N ILE A 132 17.05 13.47 -0.78
CA ILE A 132 17.66 12.38 -1.57
C ILE A 132 19.18 12.55 -1.52
N GLY A 133 19.88 11.52 -1.03
CA GLY A 133 21.34 11.49 -1.00
C GLY A 133 21.95 10.84 -2.24
N ASP A 134 23.27 10.69 -2.27
CA ASP A 134 24.01 10.10 -3.39
C ASP A 134 23.71 8.61 -3.58
N VAL A 135 23.33 7.93 -2.48
CA VAL A 135 22.85 6.54 -2.49
C VAL A 135 21.51 6.42 -1.75
N PRO A 136 20.65 5.45 -2.08
CA PRO A 136 19.33 5.30 -1.43
C PRO A 136 19.37 5.18 0.10
N ALA A 137 20.48 4.68 0.64
CA ALA A 137 20.70 4.55 2.08
C ALA A 137 20.78 5.89 2.81
N ASP A 138 21.11 6.98 2.11
CA ASP A 138 21.24 8.33 2.66
C ASP A 138 19.92 9.09 2.61
N ASN A 139 18.88 8.50 2.01
CA ASN A 139 17.60 9.17 1.86
C ASN A 139 16.94 9.38 3.23
N SER A 140 16.28 10.51 3.40
CA SER A 140 15.41 10.77 4.54
C SER A 140 14.18 11.55 4.08
N PHE A 141 13.20 11.68 4.96
CA PHE A 141 12.11 12.62 4.75
C PHE A 141 11.72 13.32 6.05
N THR A 142 11.20 14.53 5.92
CA THR A 142 10.47 15.22 6.98
C THR A 142 8.98 15.16 6.69
N VAL A 143 8.17 14.86 7.71
CA VAL A 143 6.72 14.91 7.65
C VAL A 143 6.26 16.28 8.10
N PHE A 144 5.50 16.96 7.25
CA PHE A 144 4.87 18.24 7.54
C PHE A 144 3.35 18.09 7.53
N THR A 145 2.67 18.86 8.37
CA THR A 145 1.24 19.15 8.16
C THR A 145 1.10 20.02 6.90
N GLN A 146 -0.11 20.09 6.31
CA GLN A 146 -0.38 21.04 5.23
C GLN A 146 -0.16 22.51 5.61
N THR A 147 -0.19 22.84 6.90
CA THR A 147 0.11 24.18 7.43
C THR A 147 1.60 24.46 7.58
N GLY A 148 2.47 23.48 7.30
CA GLY A 148 3.93 23.60 7.33
C GLY A 148 4.57 23.28 8.68
N GLU A 149 3.81 22.78 9.66
CA GLU A 149 4.35 22.36 10.95
C GLU A 149 5.07 21.01 10.79
N LYS A 150 6.29 20.90 11.33
CA LYS A 150 7.02 19.63 11.36
C LYS A 150 6.32 18.66 12.31
N TYR A 151 5.84 17.55 11.78
CA TYR A 151 5.20 16.48 12.54
C TYR A 151 6.20 15.39 12.98
N GLY A 152 7.20 15.11 12.16
CA GLY A 152 8.23 14.12 12.45
C GLY A 152 9.23 13.96 11.31
N GLU A 153 10.14 13.00 11.45
CA GLU A 153 11.15 12.68 10.43
C GLU A 153 11.35 11.18 10.30
N GLY A 154 11.73 10.74 9.10
CA GLY A 154 12.01 9.35 8.77
C GLY A 154 13.36 9.21 8.09
N VAL A 155 14.22 8.34 8.61
CA VAL A 155 15.53 8.04 8.01
C VAL A 155 15.48 6.70 7.30
N HIS A 156 16.07 6.60 6.11
CA HIS A 156 16.16 5.34 5.41
C HIS A 156 16.95 4.35 6.27
N ILE A 157 16.42 3.13 6.37
CA ILE A 157 17.08 2.03 7.06
C ILE A 157 17.31 0.88 6.08
N PRO A 158 18.40 0.14 6.23
CA PRO A 158 18.59 -1.08 5.46
C PRO A 158 17.34 -1.98 5.55
N PRO A 159 17.00 -2.70 4.46
CA PRO A 159 15.99 -3.74 4.52
C PRO A 159 16.28 -4.66 5.70
N PHE A 160 15.24 -5.14 6.40
CA PHE A 160 15.45 -6.15 7.42
C PHE A 160 16.02 -7.38 6.73
N THR A 161 17.27 -7.73 7.02
CA THR A 161 17.89 -8.91 6.44
C THR A 161 17.73 -10.08 7.39
N VAL A 162 17.53 -11.26 6.80
CA VAL A 162 17.50 -12.53 7.52
C VAL A 162 18.75 -13.29 7.13
N SER A 163 19.48 -13.82 8.10
CA SER A 163 20.72 -14.53 7.82
C SER A 163 20.45 -15.78 6.97
N GLU A 164 21.45 -16.22 6.20
CA GLU A 164 21.31 -17.46 5.42
C GLU A 164 20.92 -18.67 6.28
N ARG A 165 21.44 -18.71 7.51
CA ARG A 165 21.10 -19.75 8.48
C ARG A 165 19.63 -19.71 8.87
N GLU A 166 19.10 -18.52 9.15
CA GLU A 166 17.68 -18.35 9.48
C GLU A 166 16.78 -18.67 8.28
N LEU A 167 17.12 -18.22 7.06
CA LEU A 167 16.38 -18.58 5.86
C LEU A 167 16.32 -20.10 5.65
N LYS A 168 17.44 -20.80 5.91
CA LYS A 168 17.51 -22.25 5.80
C LYS A 168 16.65 -22.97 6.84
N ILE A 169 16.48 -22.41 8.03
CA ILE A 169 15.58 -22.96 9.06
C ILE A 169 14.11 -22.86 8.63
N LEU A 170 13.76 -21.85 7.83
CA LEU A 170 12.40 -21.61 7.35
C LEU A 170 12.03 -22.46 6.11
N GLU A 171 12.99 -23.12 5.48
CA GLU A 171 12.73 -24.02 4.35
C GLU A 171 11.88 -25.22 4.78
N GLY A 172 10.96 -25.64 3.92
CA GLY A 172 10.12 -26.78 4.21
C GLY A 172 8.82 -26.81 3.43
N GLN A 173 8.04 -27.85 3.70
CA GLN A 173 6.72 -28.02 3.16
C GLN A 173 5.69 -27.68 4.23
N TYR A 174 4.81 -26.72 3.91
CA TYR A 174 3.79 -26.20 4.82
C TYR A 174 2.42 -26.52 4.26
N TYR A 175 1.61 -27.25 5.02
CA TYR A 175 0.28 -27.68 4.64
C TYR A 175 -0.79 -26.88 5.39
N SER A 176 -1.75 -26.33 4.65
CA SER A 176 -2.97 -25.76 5.21
C SER A 176 -4.09 -26.81 5.11
N PRO A 177 -4.60 -27.35 6.24
CA PRO A 177 -5.71 -28.29 6.21
C PRO A 177 -7.01 -27.66 5.75
N GLU A 178 -7.21 -26.36 6.01
CA GLU A 178 -8.42 -25.63 5.61
C GLU A 178 -8.51 -25.45 4.09
N LEU A 179 -7.39 -25.11 3.45
CA LEU A 179 -7.33 -24.90 2.00
C LEU A 179 -6.96 -26.18 1.23
N GLU A 180 -6.64 -27.26 1.94
CA GLU A 180 -6.00 -28.46 1.42
C GLU A 180 -4.81 -28.14 0.48
N ALA A 181 -4.05 -27.11 0.84
CA ALA A 181 -3.02 -26.51 0.00
C ALA A 181 -1.63 -26.71 0.60
N VAL A 182 -0.64 -26.92 -0.26
CA VAL A 182 0.76 -27.10 0.11
C VAL A 182 1.59 -25.96 -0.46
N TYR A 183 2.34 -25.29 0.40
CA TYR A 183 3.36 -24.31 0.04
C TYR A 183 4.74 -24.90 0.32
N ASN A 184 5.59 -24.95 -0.71
CA ASN A 184 6.99 -25.34 -0.54
C ASN A 184 7.83 -24.07 -0.45
N LEU A 185 8.50 -23.87 0.67
CA LEU A 185 9.39 -22.74 0.88
C LEU A 185 10.83 -23.19 0.68
N SER A 186 11.55 -22.48 -0.19
CA SER A 186 12.97 -22.72 -0.48
C SER A 186 13.73 -21.41 -0.59
N LYS A 187 15.00 -21.42 -0.22
CA LYS A 187 15.91 -20.30 -0.42
C LYS A 187 16.32 -20.23 -1.90
N LYS A 188 16.24 -19.03 -2.47
CA LYS A 188 16.81 -18.70 -3.78
C LYS A 188 17.55 -17.38 -3.61
N ASP A 189 18.87 -17.42 -3.78
CA ASP A 189 19.77 -16.31 -3.47
C ASP A 189 19.63 -15.85 -2.01
N SER A 190 19.28 -14.57 -1.81
CA SER A 190 19.07 -13.93 -0.50
C SER A 190 17.60 -13.84 -0.09
N LEU A 191 16.70 -14.55 -0.79
CA LEU A 191 15.26 -14.50 -0.58
C LEU A 191 14.69 -15.89 -0.28
N LEU A 192 13.55 -15.89 0.41
CA LEU A 192 12.72 -17.07 0.54
C LEU A 192 11.68 -17.06 -0.59
N ILE A 193 11.49 -18.20 -1.26
CA ILE A 193 10.52 -18.37 -2.34
C ILE A 193 9.48 -19.37 -1.86
N ALA A 194 8.21 -18.96 -1.81
CA ALA A 194 7.11 -19.90 -1.65
C ALA A 194 6.63 -20.36 -3.02
N THR A 195 6.48 -21.66 -3.20
CA THR A 195 5.97 -22.26 -4.44
C THR A 195 4.66 -22.97 -4.16
N HIS A 196 3.65 -22.67 -4.99
CA HIS A 196 2.35 -23.30 -4.95
C HIS A 196 1.99 -23.88 -6.32
N VAL A 197 1.43 -25.10 -6.35
CA VAL A 197 1.19 -25.86 -7.60
C VAL A 197 0.34 -25.10 -8.64
N ARG A 198 -0.62 -24.29 -8.19
CA ARG A 198 -1.49 -23.49 -9.09
C ARG A 198 -1.01 -22.07 -9.34
N HIS A 199 -0.13 -21.53 -8.48
CA HIS A 199 0.19 -20.10 -8.46
C HIS A 199 1.65 -19.79 -8.74
N GLY A 200 2.49 -20.81 -8.87
CA GLY A 200 3.91 -20.67 -9.18
C GLY A 200 4.72 -20.13 -8.00
N GLU A 201 5.80 -19.42 -8.33
CA GLU A 201 6.71 -18.81 -7.37
C GLU A 201 6.15 -17.48 -6.82
N ILE A 202 6.32 -17.30 -5.51
CA ILE A 202 5.97 -16.12 -4.72
C ILE A 202 7.25 -15.68 -4.01
N LYS A 203 7.72 -14.48 -4.30
CA LYS A 203 8.95 -13.93 -3.70
C LYS A 203 8.62 -13.36 -2.34
N LEU A 204 9.32 -13.82 -1.30
CA LEU A 204 9.12 -13.36 0.07
C LEU A 204 10.25 -12.40 0.48
N LYS A 205 9.87 -11.17 0.80
CA LYS A 205 10.79 -10.14 1.29
C LYS A 205 10.67 -10.02 2.81
N PRO A 206 11.77 -10.15 3.55
CA PRO A 206 11.77 -9.99 5.00
C PRO A 206 11.38 -8.56 5.42
N ILE A 207 10.56 -8.46 6.46
CA ILE A 207 10.08 -7.19 7.02
C ILE A 207 10.56 -7.03 8.46
N PHE A 208 10.30 -8.05 9.28
CA PHE A 208 10.71 -8.14 10.68
C PHE A 208 11.13 -9.57 10.96
N LYS A 209 11.64 -9.81 12.17
CA LYS A 209 11.89 -11.17 12.64
C LYS A 209 10.62 -12.00 12.43
N ASN A 210 10.76 -13.12 11.72
CA ASN A 210 9.68 -14.06 11.41
C ASN A 210 8.56 -13.53 10.51
N GLN A 211 8.65 -12.33 9.93
CA GLN A 211 7.58 -11.74 9.11
C GLN A 211 8.08 -11.33 7.73
N PHE A 212 7.34 -11.72 6.69
CA PHE A 212 7.70 -11.51 5.29
C PHE A 212 6.50 -11.02 4.48
N ASN A 213 6.74 -10.19 3.46
CA ASN A 213 5.76 -9.82 2.45
C ASN A 213 5.91 -10.73 1.23
N GLY A 214 4.80 -11.17 0.64
CA GLY A 214 4.83 -11.78 -0.69
C GLY A 214 4.59 -10.76 -1.80
N ASP A 215 5.06 -11.07 -3.00
CA ASP A 215 4.90 -10.24 -4.20
C ASP A 215 3.57 -10.49 -4.95
N LYS A 216 2.66 -11.30 -4.39
CA LYS A 216 1.34 -11.61 -4.97
C LYS A 216 0.21 -11.09 -4.08
N TRP A 217 -0.85 -10.58 -4.71
CA TRP A 217 -1.99 -9.97 -4.00
C TRP A 217 -2.71 -10.92 -3.03
N PHE A 218 -2.78 -12.22 -3.34
CA PHE A 218 -3.42 -13.24 -2.49
C PHE A 218 -2.46 -13.82 -1.44
N PHE A 219 -1.17 -13.51 -1.52
CA PHE A 219 -0.13 -13.97 -0.61
C PHE A 219 0.62 -12.76 -0.08
N SER A 220 -0.10 -11.89 0.63
CA SER A 220 0.38 -10.53 0.90
C SER A 220 1.44 -10.50 1.99
N SER A 221 1.23 -11.24 3.09
CA SER A 221 2.19 -11.35 4.16
C SER A 221 2.09 -12.69 4.87
N ILE A 222 3.22 -13.15 5.40
CA ILE A 222 3.29 -14.31 6.27
C ILE A 222 4.00 -13.98 7.58
N ARG A 223 3.59 -14.67 8.64
CA ARG A 223 4.25 -14.66 9.95
C ARG A 223 4.54 -16.08 10.41
N PHE A 224 5.81 -16.44 10.56
CA PHE A 224 6.21 -17.76 11.03
C PHE A 224 5.88 -17.95 12.51
N LEU A 225 5.40 -19.15 12.83
CA LEU A 225 5.10 -19.64 14.17
C LEU A 225 6.23 -20.53 14.65
N TRP A 226 6.56 -20.43 15.93
CA TRP A 226 7.70 -21.11 16.54
C TRP A 226 7.28 -21.76 17.85
N GLU A 227 7.73 -22.99 18.08
CA GLU A 227 7.60 -23.71 19.34
C GLU A 227 8.94 -24.38 19.65
N ASP A 228 9.44 -24.24 20.88
CA ASP A 228 10.70 -24.83 21.34
C ASP A 228 11.89 -24.62 20.39
N GLY A 229 11.96 -23.43 19.77
CA GLY A 229 13.02 -23.06 18.84
C GLY A 229 12.91 -23.69 17.44
N LYS A 230 11.79 -24.34 17.12
CA LYS A 230 11.50 -24.90 15.80
C LYS A 230 10.35 -24.17 15.15
N VAL A 231 10.43 -23.97 13.84
CA VAL A 231 9.30 -23.45 13.05
C VAL A 231 8.22 -24.54 12.96
N THR A 232 6.98 -24.19 13.29
CA THR A 232 5.83 -25.12 13.25
C THR A 232 4.87 -24.80 12.11
N GLY A 233 4.90 -23.57 11.61
CA GLY A 233 4.03 -23.14 10.53
C GLY A 233 4.18 -21.65 10.23
N PHE A 234 3.25 -21.11 9.45
CA PHE A 234 3.08 -19.67 9.29
C PHE A 234 1.60 -19.30 9.19
N LEU A 235 1.26 -18.09 9.60
CA LEU A 235 -0.01 -17.45 9.31
C LEU A 235 0.11 -16.73 7.98
N LEU A 236 -0.89 -16.87 7.11
CA LEU A 236 -0.94 -16.25 5.79
C LEU A 236 -2.08 -15.24 5.74
N ASN A 237 -1.76 -14.00 5.39
CA ASN A 237 -2.76 -12.96 5.14
C ASN A 237 -2.85 -12.68 3.64
N GLY A 238 -4.03 -12.89 3.06
CA GLY A 238 -4.33 -12.61 1.65
C GLY A 238 -5.02 -11.25 1.43
N GLY A 239 -5.08 -10.41 2.46
CA GLY A 239 -5.82 -9.15 2.51
C GLY A 239 -7.33 -9.35 2.65
N ARG A 240 -7.92 -10.22 1.82
CA ARG A 240 -9.35 -10.56 1.81
C ARG A 240 -9.72 -11.72 2.74
N VAL A 241 -8.73 -12.53 3.11
CA VAL A 241 -8.85 -13.67 4.03
C VAL A 241 -7.64 -13.59 4.97
N ARG A 242 -7.89 -13.80 6.26
CA ARG A 242 -6.92 -13.68 7.36
C ARG A 242 -6.97 -14.92 8.24
#